data_AF-A0A952VJB2-F1
#
_entry.id   AF-A0A952VJB2-F1
#
_cell.length_a   1.000
_cell.length_b   1.000
_cell.length_c   1.000
_cell.angle_alpha   90.00
_cell.angle_beta   90.00
_cell.angle_gamma   90.00
#
_symmetry.space_group_name_H-M   'P 1'
#
loop_
_entity.id
_entity.type
_entity.pdbx_description
1 polymer ?
#
loop_
_entity_poly.entity_id
_entity_poly.type
_entity_poly.pdbx_seq_one_letter_code
_entity_poly.pdbx_strand_id
1 'polypeptide(L)' 'MHYPRRNSRITKIRKSGFRARMATRSGRAMINRRRRIGRKLPSS' A
#
# COMPACT_ATOMS: atom_id res chain seq x y z
N MET A 1 -16.90 -22.32 1.63
CA MET A 1 -15.47 -22.10 1.28
C MET A 1 -14.83 -21.13 2.25
N HIS A 2 -13.89 -21.60 3.09
CA HIS A 2 -13.07 -20.73 3.92
C HIS A 2 -12.02 -20.05 3.04
N TYR A 3 -12.24 -18.79 2.67
CA TYR A 3 -11.20 -17.99 2.01
C TYR A 3 -10.36 -17.34 3.10
N PRO A 4 -9.09 -17.70 3.27
CA PRO A 4 -8.26 -17.12 4.31
C PRO A 4 -8.06 -15.63 4.04
N ARG A 5 -8.85 -14.79 4.70
CA ARG A 5 -8.62 -13.35 4.71
C ARG A 5 -7.50 -13.07 5.69
N ARG A 6 -6.44 -12.42 5.19
CA ARG A 6 -5.32 -12.01 6.04
C ARG A 6 -5.77 -10.86 6.92
N ASN A 7 -6.06 -11.16 8.19
CA ASN A 7 -6.62 -10.19 9.15
C ASN A 7 -5.54 -9.39 9.92
N SER A 8 -4.26 -9.78 9.84
CA SER A 8 -3.19 -9.11 10.58
C SER A 8 -2.93 -7.69 10.05
N ARG A 9 -3.32 -6.68 10.83
CA ARG A 9 -3.07 -5.24 10.54
C ARG A 9 -1.58 -4.94 10.38
N ILE A 10 -0.73 -5.55 11.22
CA ILE A 10 0.72 -5.37 11.16
C ILE A 10 1.27 -5.81 9.80
N THR A 11 0.89 -7.01 9.33
CA THR A 11 1.36 -7.49 8.03
C THR A 11 0.85 -6.66 6.86
N LYS A 12 -0.38 -6.13 6.96
CA LYS A 12 -0.95 -5.23 5.95
C LYS A 12 -0.14 -3.93 5.83
N ILE A 13 0.20 -3.30 6.96
CA ILE A 13 1.00 -2.07 6.98
C ILE A 13 2.41 -2.32 6.45
N ARG A 14 3.08 -3.40 6.91
CA ARG A 14 4.44 -3.74 6.45
C ARG A 14 4.51 -4.04 4.95
N LYS A 15 3.48 -4.65 4.37
CA LYS A 15 3.46 -5.01 2.94
C LYS A 15 2.95 -3.89 2.03
N SER A 16 1.99 -3.10 2.48
CA SER A 16 1.24 -2.18 1.61
C SER A 16 1.10 -0.74 2.12
N GLY A 17 1.56 -0.45 3.34
CA GLY A 17 1.50 0.89 3.92
C GLY A 17 2.38 1.89 3.18
N PHE A 18 2.21 3.17 3.51
CA PHE A 18 2.90 4.28 2.84
C PHE A 18 4.43 4.11 2.84
N ARG A 19 5.02 3.81 4.01
CA ARG A 19 6.47 3.62 4.16
C ARG A 19 7.02 2.51 3.27
N ALA A 20 6.30 1.39 3.17
CA ALA A 20 6.68 0.26 2.31
C ALA A 20 6.69 0.66 0.82
N ARG A 21 5.76 1.53 0.40
CA ARG A 21 5.73 2.06 -0.97
C ARG A 21 6.84 3.07 -1.22
N MET A 22 7.24 3.85 -0.22
CA MET A 22 8.30 4.84 -0.38
C MET A 22 9.70 4.24 -0.47
N ALA A 23 9.91 3.04 0.10
CA ALA A 23 11.21 2.35 0.09
C ALA A 23 11.71 2.01 -1.33
N THR A 24 10.82 1.67 -2.27
CA THR A 24 11.22 1.20 -3.62
C THR A 24 10.90 2.20 -4.72
N ARG A 25 11.66 2.15 -5.83
CA ARG A 25 11.42 3.00 -7.02
C ARG A 25 10.02 2.79 -7.59
N SER A 26 9.60 1.53 -7.73
CA SER A 26 8.29 1.16 -8.26
C SER A 26 7.14 1.58 -7.33
N GLY A 27 7.35 1.50 -6.01
CA GLY A 27 6.38 1.98 -5.03
C GLY A 27 6.17 3.49 -5.11
N ARG A 28 7.24 4.27 -5.25
CA ARG A 28 7.16 5.73 -5.48
C ARG A 28 6.44 6.06 -6.79
N ALA A 29 6.71 5.33 -7.87
CA ALA A 29 5.99 5.50 -9.14
C ALA A 29 4.48 5.25 -8.99
N MET A 30 4.08 4.23 -8.22
CA MET A 30 2.67 3.94 -7.94
C MET A 30 1.98 5.07 -7.16
N ILE A 31 2.67 5.65 -6.17
CA ILE A 31 2.16 6.81 -5.41
C ILE A 31 2.00 8.02 -6.32
N ASN A 32 2.97 8.30 -7.18
CA ASN A 32 2.88 9.41 -8.14
C ASN A 32 1.73 9.22 -9.13
N ARG A 33 1.50 7.99 -9.60
CA ARG A 33 0.32 7.67 -10.43
C ARG A 33 -0.98 7.95 -9.67
N ARG A 34 -1.09 7.54 -8.40
CA ARG A 34 -2.27 7.79 -7.57
C ARG A 34 -2.51 9.29 -7.35
N ARG A 35 -1.46 10.07 -7.13
CA ARG A 35 -1.54 11.53 -7.01
C ARG A 35 -2.07 12.18 -8.29
N ARG A 36 -1.55 11.76 -9.45
CA ARG A 36 -1.98 12.28 -10.76
C ARG A 36 -3.49 12.13 -10.99
N ILE A 37 -4.07 11.02 -10.57
CA ILE A 37 -5.50 10.72 -10.73
C ILE A 37 -6.35 11.16 -9.52
N GLY A 38 -5.77 11.87 -8.55
CA GLY A 38 -6.48 12.35 -7.37
C GLY A 38 -6.92 11.25 -6.37
N ARG A 39 -6.30 10.06 -6.41
CA ARG A 39 -6.66 8.98 -5.48
C ARG A 39 -6.00 9.16 -4.11
N LYS A 40 -6.75 8.84 -3.05
CA LYS A 40 -6.25 8.79 -1.68
C LYS A 40 -5.03 7.86 -1.57
N LEU A 41 -4.03 8.31 -0.84
CA LEU A 41 -2.80 7.55 -0.60
C LEU A 41 -3.04 6.45 0.42
N PRO A 42 -2.28 5.33 0.36
CA PRO A 42 -2.34 4.32 1.41
C PRO A 42 -1.93 4.98 2.74
N SER A 43 -2.72 4.76 3.79
CA SER A 43 -2.40 5.26 5.12
C SER A 43 -1.11 4.62 5.64
N SER A 44 -0.48 5.29 6.61
CA SER A 44 0.50 4.67 7.49
C SER A 44 -0.11 3.50 8.26
#